data_AF-A0A7J9FKH5-F1
#
_entry.id   AF-A0A7J9FKH5-F1
#
_cell.length_a   1.000
_cell.length_b   1.000
_cell.length_c   1.000
_cell.angle_alpha   90.00
_cell.angle_beta   90.00
_cell.angle_gamma   90.00
#
_symmetry.space_group_name_H-M   'P 1'
#
loop_
_entity.id
_entity.type
_entity.pdbx_description
1 polymer ?
#
loop_
_entity_poly.entity_id
_entity_poly.type
_entity_poly.pdbx_seq_one_letter_code
_entity_poly.pdbx_strand_id
1 'polypeptide(L)'
;MEKHLQVIPSELEIIKQDFEKRSSELGKKIDELEKEKMRLGLDVDIHKLEAEKLRKGKNKAERDLNNLKADYKKLRLSIRTASLGKTSEQWRQEIKEEKNKADQWEKKF
;
A
#
# COMPACT_ATOMS: atom_id res chain seq x y z
N MET A 1 26.89 80.06 -13.33
CA MET A 1 27.54 78.74 -13.53
C MET A 1 27.55 78.04 -12.19
N GLU A 2 26.55 77.19 -11.96
CA GLU A 2 26.42 76.39 -10.73
C GLU A 2 27.30 75.14 -10.87
N LYS A 3 28.35 75.04 -10.06
CA LYS A 3 29.22 73.87 -10.01
C LYS A 3 28.56 72.81 -9.12
N HIS A 4 27.97 71.77 -9.72
CA HIS A 4 27.49 70.61 -8.98
C HIS A 4 28.71 69.82 -8.47
N LEU A 5 28.99 69.90 -7.16
CA LEU A 5 29.98 69.08 -6.49
C LEU A 5 29.49 67.62 -6.47
N GLN A 6 30.24 66.73 -7.10
CA GLN A 6 29.98 65.30 -7.07
C GLN A 6 30.49 64.78 -5.71
N VAL A 7 29.56 64.46 -4.80
CA VAL A 7 29.88 63.90 -3.49
C VAL A 7 30.32 62.46 -3.70
N ILE A 8 31.60 62.17 -3.41
CA ILE A 8 32.15 60.81 -3.47
C ILE A 8 31.83 60.13 -2.13
N PRO A 9 31.14 58.97 -2.14
CA PRO A 9 30.85 58.23 -0.93
C PRO A 9 32.15 57.79 -0.24
N SER A 10 32.15 57.80 1.09
CA SER A 10 33.26 57.25 1.87
C SER A 10 33.31 55.72 1.77
N GLU A 11 34.49 55.13 1.96
CA GLU A 11 34.65 53.67 1.96
C GLU A 11 33.72 52.96 2.97
N LEU A 12 33.49 53.57 4.13
CA LEU A 12 32.56 53.07 5.14
C LEU A 12 31.10 53.04 4.65
N GLU A 13 30.69 54.04 3.87
CA GLU A 13 29.34 54.12 3.34
C GLU A 13 29.09 53.07 2.24
N ILE A 14 30.10 52.80 1.42
CA ILE A 14 30.08 51.70 0.43
C ILE A 14 29.95 50.34 1.14
N ILE A 15 30.77 50.09 2.17
CA ILE A 15 30.74 48.85 2.94
C ILE A 15 29.37 48.65 3.62
N LYS A 16 28.79 49.72 4.18
CA LYS A 16 27.47 49.68 4.80
C LYS A 16 26.38 49.28 3.80
N GLN A 17 26.35 49.89 2.62
CA GLN A 17 25.38 49.57 1.58
C GLN A 17 25.51 48.12 1.10
N ASP A 18 26.73 47.63 0.92
CA ASP A 18 27.00 46.24 0.55
C ASP A 18 26.52 45.26 1.63
N PHE A 19 26.72 45.60 2.91
CA PHE A 19 26.22 44.80 4.02
C PHE A 19 24.70 44.74 4.04
N GLU A 20 24.02 45.89 3.93
CA GLU A 20 22.56 45.97 3.89
C GLU A 20 21.98 45.15 2.72
N LYS A 21 22.60 45.23 1.53
CA LYS A 21 22.22 44.45 0.37
C LYS A 21 22.33 42.95 0.64
N ARG A 22 23.47 42.48 1.15
CA ARG A 22 23.69 41.06 1.49
C ARG A 22 22.72 40.58 2.56
N SER A 23 22.46 41.39 3.59
CA SER A 23 21.48 41.06 4.63
C SER A 23 20.07 40.92 4.06
N SER A 24 19.67 41.79 3.13
CA SER A 24 18.36 41.69 2.45
C SER A 24 18.25 40.42 1.60
N GLU A 25 19.30 40.08 0.85
CA GLU A 25 19.35 38.86 0.03
C GLU A 25 19.27 37.60 0.91
N LEU A 26 20.00 37.57 2.03
CA LEU A 26 19.94 36.47 2.99
C LEU A 26 18.56 36.34 3.63
N GLY A 27 17.91 37.45 3.98
CA GLY A 27 16.53 37.43 4.50
C GLY A 27 15.56 36.76 3.53
N LYS A 28 15.60 37.14 2.24
CA LYS A 28 14.77 36.51 1.20
C LYS A 28 15.04 35.02 1.04
N LYS A 29 16.31 34.61 1.13
CA LYS A 29 16.72 33.19 1.08
C LYS A 29 16.15 32.40 2.26
N ILE A 30 16.17 32.98 3.46
CA ILE A 30 15.59 32.37 4.67
C ILE A 30 14.08 32.19 4.49
N ASP A 31 13.36 33.22 4.05
CA ASP A 31 11.91 33.16 3.82
C ASP A 31 11.53 32.07 2.80
N GLU A 32 12.34 31.91 1.74
CA GLU A 32 12.13 30.88 0.72
C GLU A 32 12.35 29.47 1.29
N LEU A 33 13.42 29.28 2.07
CA LEU A 33 13.72 28.01 2.73
C LEU A 33 12.67 27.64 3.79
N GLU A 34 12.12 28.61 4.52
CA GLU A 34 11.05 28.36 5.49
C GLU A 34 9.77 27.87 4.79
N LYS A 35 9.40 28.48 3.66
CA LYS A 35 8.26 28.03 2.84
C LYS A 35 8.49 26.63 2.29
N GLU A 36 9.69 26.34 1.77
CA GLU A 36 10.04 25.01 1.28
C GLU A 36 9.98 23.96 2.40
N LYS A 37 10.54 24.27 3.57
CA LYS A 37 10.48 23.39 4.75
C LYS A 37 9.04 23.08 5.15
N MET A 38 8.14 24.07 5.17
CA MET A 38 6.72 23.84 5.48
C MET A 38 6.07 22.91 4.45
N ARG A 39 6.30 23.15 3.15
CA ARG A 39 5.75 22.31 2.08
C ARG A 39 6.24 20.86 2.19
N LEU A 40 7.54 20.66 2.37
CA LEU A 40 8.12 19.33 2.53
C LEU A 40 7.58 18.63 3.78
N GLY A 41 7.34 19.36 4.87
CA GLY A 41 6.70 18.82 6.07
C GLY A 41 5.31 18.24 5.77
N LEU A 42 4.49 18.97 5.01
CA LEU A 42 3.17 18.50 4.58
C LEU A 42 3.26 17.26 3.68
N ASP A 43 4.19 17.25 2.72
CA ASP A 43 4.38 16.10 1.81
C ASP A 43 4.78 14.83 2.60
N VAL A 44 5.64 14.97 3.62
CA VAL A 44 6.01 13.86 4.51
C VAL A 44 4.80 13.31 5.27
N ASP A 45 3.96 14.18 5.82
CA ASP A 45 2.76 13.75 6.54
C ASP A 45 1.74 13.05 5.62
N ILE A 46 1.57 13.54 4.39
CA ILE A 46 0.72 12.91 3.36
C ILE A 46 1.25 11.50 3.05
N HIS A 47 2.53 11.37 2.72
CA HIS A 47 3.12 10.07 2.40
C HIS A 47 3.02 9.08 3.57
N LYS A 48 3.17 9.56 4.81
CA LYS A 48 3.01 8.74 6.01
C LYS A 48 1.57 8.20 6.12
N LEU A 49 0.57 9.05 5.90
CA LEU A 49 -0.84 8.64 5.92
C LEU A 49 -1.18 7.63 4.81
N GLU A 50 -0.67 7.85 3.60
CA GLU A 50 -0.86 6.94 2.47
C GLU A 50 -0.22 5.57 2.74
N ALA A 51 1.02 5.54 3.26
CA ALA A 51 1.71 4.32 3.63
C ALA A 51 0.94 3.53 4.71
N GLU A 52 0.38 4.21 5.71
CA GLU A 52 -0.46 3.57 6.72
C GLU A 52 -1.74 2.95 6.14
N LYS A 53 -2.41 3.67 5.23
CA LYS A 53 -3.62 3.18 4.55
C LYS A 53 -3.31 1.93 3.73
N LEU A 54 -2.21 1.96 2.97
CA LEU A 54 -1.74 0.81 2.19
C LEU A 54 -1.42 -0.39 3.09
N ARG A 55 -0.72 -0.17 4.21
CA ARG A 55 -0.42 -1.22 5.20
C ARG A 55 -1.69 -1.87 5.75
N LYS A 56 -2.69 -1.08 6.13
CA LYS A 56 -3.99 -1.59 6.61
C LYS A 56 -4.71 -2.40 5.53
N GLY A 57 -4.71 -1.92 4.29
CA GLY A 57 -5.28 -2.63 3.14
C GLY A 57 -4.61 -3.97 2.89
N LYS A 58 -3.28 -4.00 2.84
CA LYS A 58 -2.47 -5.22 2.68
C LYS A 58 -2.80 -6.26 3.76
N ASN A 59 -2.79 -5.85 5.02
CA ASN A 59 -3.06 -6.75 6.15
C ASN A 59 -4.50 -7.32 6.12
N LYS A 60 -5.47 -6.56 5.60
CA LYS A 60 -6.83 -7.07 5.41
C LYS A 60 -6.86 -8.12 4.29
N ALA A 61 -6.31 -7.80 3.12
CA ALA A 61 -6.25 -8.71 1.98
C ALA A 61 -5.54 -10.04 2.32
N GLU A 62 -4.46 -9.98 3.10
CA GLU A 62 -3.72 -11.16 3.55
C GLU A 62 -4.57 -12.04 4.50
N ARG A 63 -5.31 -11.44 5.43
CA ARG A 63 -6.25 -12.18 6.30
C ARG A 63 -7.37 -12.82 5.49
N ASP A 64 -7.96 -12.08 4.55
CA ASP A 64 -9.04 -12.59 3.69
C ASP A 64 -8.55 -13.76 2.82
N LEU A 65 -7.33 -13.67 2.27
CA LEU A 65 -6.69 -14.75 1.52
C LEU A 65 -6.45 -16.00 2.39
N ASN A 66 -5.96 -15.82 3.62
CA ASN A 66 -5.72 -16.92 4.54
C ASN A 66 -7.03 -17.63 4.95
N ASN A 67 -8.10 -16.87 5.18
CA ASN A 67 -9.43 -17.41 5.44
C ASN A 67 -9.95 -18.21 4.24
N LEU A 68 -9.89 -17.63 3.04
CA LEU A 68 -10.32 -18.30 1.81
C LEU A 68 -9.55 -19.61 1.58
N LYS A 69 -8.23 -19.60 1.82
CA LYS A 69 -7.39 -20.80 1.73
C LYS A 69 -7.80 -21.87 2.74
N ALA A 70 -8.18 -21.49 3.95
CA ALA A 70 -8.67 -22.42 4.97
C ALA A 70 -10.03 -23.02 4.57
N ASP A 71 -10.96 -22.18 4.10
CA ASP A 71 -12.29 -22.63 3.67
C ASP A 71 -12.23 -23.52 2.43
N TYR A 72 -11.37 -23.20 1.47
CA TYR A 72 -11.11 -24.07 0.33
C TYR A 72 -10.58 -25.44 0.74
N LYS A 73 -9.63 -25.50 1.68
CA LYS A 73 -9.11 -26.77 2.22
C LYS A 73 -10.22 -27.59 2.87
N LYS A 74 -11.08 -26.95 3.68
CA LYS A 74 -12.25 -27.62 4.30
C LYS A 74 -13.20 -28.16 3.24
N LEU A 75 -13.57 -27.35 2.25
CA LEU A 75 -14.44 -27.77 1.15
C LEU A 75 -13.88 -28.99 0.41
N ARG A 76 -12.58 -28.95 0.06
CA ARG A 76 -11.91 -30.07 -0.61
C ARG A 76 -11.95 -31.35 0.22
N LEU A 77 -11.74 -31.24 1.54
CA LEU A 77 -11.86 -32.39 2.45
C LEU A 77 -13.29 -32.91 2.51
N SER A 78 -14.30 -32.03 2.61
CA SER A 78 -15.71 -32.41 2.61
C SER A 78 -16.11 -33.15 1.33
N ILE A 79 -15.66 -32.69 0.16
CA ILE A 79 -15.92 -33.36 -1.13
C ILE A 79 -15.31 -34.77 -1.14
N ARG A 80 -14.10 -34.93 -0.60
CA ARG A 80 -13.44 -36.24 -0.50
C ARG A 80 -14.19 -37.17 0.46
N THR A 81 -14.60 -36.69 1.63
CA THR A 81 -15.32 -37.48 2.64
C THR A 81 -16.72 -37.87 2.18
N ALA A 82 -17.45 -36.95 1.54
CA ALA A 82 -18.77 -37.21 1.00
C ALA A 82 -18.77 -38.10 -0.26
N SER A 83 -17.59 -38.60 -0.70
CA SER A 83 -17.42 -39.34 -1.95
C SER A 83 -17.96 -38.63 -3.20
N LEU A 84 -18.20 -37.32 -3.11
CA LEU A 84 -18.69 -36.47 -4.22
C LEU A 84 -17.64 -36.27 -5.31
N GLY A 85 -16.39 -36.69 -5.06
CA GLY A 85 -15.33 -36.74 -6.08
C GLY A 85 -15.38 -37.96 -7.00
N LYS A 86 -16.30 -38.91 -6.78
CA LYS A 86 -16.49 -40.08 -7.65
C LYS A 86 -17.17 -39.68 -8.96
N THR A 87 -16.73 -40.25 -10.08
CA THR A 87 -17.41 -40.07 -11.37
C THR A 87 -18.72 -40.86 -11.43
N SER A 88 -19.62 -40.51 -12.36
CA SER A 88 -20.89 -41.21 -12.53
C SER A 88 -20.69 -42.71 -12.82
N GLU A 89 -19.66 -43.10 -13.58
CA GLU A 89 -19.32 -44.51 -13.79
C GLU A 89 -19.01 -45.25 -12.47
N GLN A 90 -18.19 -44.64 -11.60
CA GLN A 90 -17.82 -45.26 -10.33
C GLN A 90 -19.05 -45.50 -9.44
N TRP A 91 -19.99 -44.54 -9.41
CA TRP A 91 -21.26 -44.71 -8.72
C TRP A 91 -22.13 -45.83 -9.31
N ARG A 92 -22.21 -45.92 -10.64
CA ARG A 92 -23.00 -46.98 -11.31
C ARG A 92 -22.39 -48.36 -11.06
N GLN A 93 -21.07 -48.46 -11.01
CA GLN A 93 -20.38 -49.71 -10.74
C GLN A 93 -20.60 -50.20 -9.30
N GLU A 94 -20.46 -49.31 -8.30
CA GLU A 94 -20.77 -49.66 -6.90
C GLU A 94 -22.23 -50.10 -6.72
N ILE A 95 -23.19 -49.39 -7.35
CA ILE A 95 -24.61 -49.78 -7.30
C ILE A 95 -24.81 -51.18 -7.91
N LYS A 96 -24.12 -51.50 -9.00
CA LYS A 96 -24.22 -52.81 -9.66
C LYS A 96 -23.61 -53.91 -8.79
N GLU A 97 -22.46 -53.66 -8.17
CA GLU A 97 -21.82 -54.60 -7.24
C GLU A 97 -22.70 -54.86 -6.02
N GLU A 98 -23.32 -53.83 -5.45
CA GLU A 98 -24.18 -53.98 -4.28
C GLU A 98 -25.50 -54.69 -4.59
N LYS A 99 -26.09 -54.43 -5.78
CA LYS A 99 -27.24 -55.22 -6.28
C LYS A 99 -26.89 -56.70 -6.43
N ASN A 100 -25.75 -57.01 -7.05
CA ASN A 100 -25.31 -58.40 -7.21
C ASN A 100 -25.10 -59.09 -5.86
N LYS A 101 -24.59 -58.38 -4.84
CA LYS A 101 -24.47 -58.92 -3.48
C LYS A 101 -25.85 -59.18 -2.87
N ALA A 102 -26.80 -58.24 -2.98
CA ALA A 102 -28.16 -58.41 -2.48
C ALA A 102 -28.84 -59.64 -3.11
N ASP A 103 -28.76 -59.77 -4.44
CA ASP A 103 -29.31 -60.92 -5.17
C ASP A 103 -28.67 -62.25 -4.73
N GLN A 104 -27.38 -62.24 -4.36
CA GLN A 104 -26.72 -63.42 -3.81
C GLN A 104 -27.16 -63.74 -2.38
N TRP A 105 -27.47 -62.74 -1.56
CA TRP A 105 -28.03 -62.93 -0.22
C TRP A 105 -29.46 -63.45 -0.27
N GLU A 106 -30.30 -62.93 -1.17
CA GLU A 106 -31.67 -63.42 -1.39
C GLU A 106 -31.74 -64.86 -1.92
N LYS A 107 -30.69 -65.34 -2.59
CA LYS A 107 -30.60 -66.74 -3.02
C LYS A 107 -30.06 -67.68 -1.95
N LYS A 108 -29.44 -67.14 -0.90
CA LYS A 108 -28.86 -67.91 0.21
C LYS A 108 -29.84 -68.13 1.37
N PHE A 109 -30.95 -67.39 1.40
CA PHE A 109 -32.07 -67.52 2.33
C PHE A 109 -33.34 -67.86 1.56
#